data_AF-A0AAZ3RE50-F1
#
_entry.id   AF-A0AAZ3RE50-F1
#
_cell.length_a   1.000
_cell.length_b   1.000
_cell.length_c   1.000
_cell.angle_alpha   90.00
_cell.angle_beta   90.00
_cell.angle_gamma   90.00
#
_symmetry.space_group_name_H-M   'P 1'
#
loop_
_entity.id
_entity.type
_entity.pdbx_description
1 polymer ?
#
loop_
_entity_poly.entity_id
_entity_poly.type
_entity_poly.pdbx_seq_one_letter_code
_entity_poly.pdbx_strand_id
1 'polypeptide(L)'
;MLFVDGMNGVIDHNDTVQWLYTLSGSLSRLVVKTALKLLIVFVEYTELNSPLLIQAVNTVDGKRGVKPWSYLTEILEEKNGSDTELFILTMNLINKVS
;
A
#
# COMPACT_ATOMS: atom_id res chain seq x y z
N MET A 1 9.37 -1.43 -10.21
CA MET A 1 9.84 -2.55 -9.38
C MET A 1 10.13 -3.84 -10.17
N LEU A 2 10.35 -3.76 -11.50
CA LEU A 2 10.50 -4.96 -12.34
C LEU A 2 11.97 -5.43 -12.48
N PHE A 3 12.92 -4.61 -12.05
CA PHE A 3 14.34 -4.91 -12.06
C PHE A 3 14.83 -5.10 -10.63
N VAL A 4 15.72 -6.07 -10.40
CA VAL A 4 16.25 -6.42 -9.07
C VAL A 4 16.86 -5.20 -8.37
N ASP A 5 17.72 -4.45 -9.06
CA ASP A 5 18.36 -3.26 -8.49
C ASP A 5 17.34 -2.17 -8.13
N GLY A 6 16.31 -2.00 -8.96
CA GLY A 6 15.24 -1.05 -8.70
C GLY A 6 14.35 -1.47 -7.53
N MET A 7 14.19 -2.77 -7.26
CA MET A 7 13.46 -3.24 -6.09
C MET A 7 14.29 -3.08 -4.82
N ASN A 8 15.57 -3.45 -4.86
CA ASN A 8 16.51 -3.27 -3.74
C ASN A 8 16.57 -1.80 -3.30
N GLY A 9 16.63 -0.86 -4.25
CA GLY A 9 16.58 0.56 -3.94
C GLY A 9 15.31 0.99 -3.17
N VAL A 10 14.15 0.36 -3.43
CA VAL A 10 12.91 0.64 -2.67
C VAL A 10 12.93 -0.03 -1.30
N ILE A 11 13.46 -1.25 -1.20
CA ILE A 11 13.62 -1.98 0.06
C ILE A 11 14.50 -1.19 1.03
N ASP A 12 15.62 -0.66 0.54
CA ASP A 12 16.59 0.11 1.33
C ASP A 12 16.05 1.47 1.79
N HIS A 13 15.00 2.00 1.13
CA HIS A 13 14.43 3.31 1.42
C HIS A 13 12.93 3.20 1.75
N ASN A 14 12.64 2.91 3.02
CA ASN A 14 11.26 2.77 3.52
C ASN A 14 10.38 4.03 3.27
N ASP A 15 10.98 5.21 3.13
CA ASP A 15 10.27 6.45 2.76
C ASP A 15 9.53 6.33 1.42
N THR A 16 10.04 5.54 0.48
CA THR A 16 9.34 5.25 -0.79
C THR A 16 8.10 4.41 -0.54
N VAL A 17 8.17 3.44 0.37
CA VAL A 17 7.02 2.59 0.76
C VAL A 17 5.99 3.41 1.54
N GLN A 18 6.42 4.31 2.43
CA GLN A 18 5.56 5.28 3.12
C GLN A 18 4.82 6.18 2.10
N TRP A 19 5.54 6.65 1.09
CA TRP A 19 4.95 7.47 0.02
C TRP A 19 3.91 6.68 -0.79
N LEU A 20 4.23 5.46 -1.22
CA LEU A 20 3.27 4.58 -1.91
C LEU A 20 2.03 4.30 -1.05
N TYR A 21 2.20 4.05 0.26
CA TYR A 21 1.08 3.91 1.17
C TYR A 21 0.24 5.19 1.25
N THR A 22 0.86 6.36 1.36
CA THR A 22 0.16 7.65 1.37
C THR A 22 -0.66 7.88 0.09
N LEU A 23 -0.13 7.47 -1.07
CA LEU A 23 -0.84 7.59 -2.35
C LEU A 23 -2.10 6.71 -2.45
N SER A 24 -2.24 5.68 -1.60
CA SER A 24 -3.49 4.90 -1.53
C SER A 24 -4.68 5.72 -1.01
N GLY A 25 -4.43 6.85 -0.32
CA GLY A 25 -5.46 7.82 0.09
C GLY A 25 -5.68 8.98 -0.88
N SER A 26 -5.22 8.88 -2.13
CA SER A 26 -5.36 9.95 -3.13
C SER A 26 -6.80 10.12 -3.60
N LEU A 27 -7.19 11.36 -3.93
CA LEU A 27 -8.46 11.64 -4.61
C LEU A 27 -8.50 11.12 -6.06
N SER A 28 -7.34 10.80 -6.64
CA SER A 28 -7.26 10.25 -7.99
C SER A 28 -7.30 8.72 -7.97
N ARG A 29 -8.41 8.15 -8.46
CA ARG A 29 -8.61 6.71 -8.62
C ARG A 29 -7.44 6.00 -9.30
N LEU A 30 -6.88 6.61 -10.37
CA LEU A 30 -5.75 6.04 -11.09
C LEU A 30 -4.49 5.95 -10.23
N VAL A 31 -4.26 6.96 -9.38
CA VAL A 31 -3.14 6.99 -8.44
C VAL A 31 -3.31 5.92 -7.38
N VAL A 32 -4.49 5.81 -6.78
CA VAL A 32 -4.81 4.76 -5.78
C VAL A 32 -4.58 3.37 -6.37
N LYS A 33 -5.16 3.10 -7.56
CA LYS A 33 -5.00 1.83 -8.26
C LYS A 33 -3.54 1.48 -8.52
N THR A 34 -2.74 2.45 -8.95
CA THR A 34 -1.34 2.25 -9.27
C THR A 34 -0.53 2.00 -7.99
N ALA A 35 -0.78 2.76 -6.94
CA ALA A 35 -0.15 2.59 -5.63
C ALA A 35 -0.42 1.19 -5.07
N LEU A 36 -1.68 0.74 -5.05
CA LEU A 36 -2.04 -0.59 -4.59
C LEU A 36 -1.33 -1.70 -5.38
N LYS A 37 -1.28 -1.59 -6.72
CA LYS A 37 -0.56 -2.56 -7.56
C LYS A 37 0.94 -2.60 -7.27
N LEU A 38 1.56 -1.44 -7.06
CA LEU A 38 2.99 -1.38 -6.72
C LEU A 38 3.27 -1.94 -5.32
N LEU A 39 2.39 -1.67 -4.35
CA LEU A 39 2.48 -2.25 -3.00
C LEU A 39 2.31 -3.77 -3.03
N ILE A 40 1.40 -4.30 -3.86
CA ILE A 40 1.24 -5.75 -4.06
C ILE A 40 2.53 -6.34 -4.64
N VAL A 41 3.05 -5.77 -5.74
CA VAL A 41 4.32 -6.22 -6.35
C VAL A 41 5.47 -6.15 -5.34
N PHE A 42 5.48 -5.15 -4.47
CA PHE A 42 6.48 -5.02 -3.41
C PHE A 42 6.42 -6.17 -2.40
N VAL A 43 5.25 -6.47 -1.83
CA VAL A 43 5.12 -7.56 -0.84
C VAL A 43 5.22 -8.95 -1.47
N GLU A 44 4.88 -9.11 -2.75
CA GLU A 44 5.03 -10.38 -3.47
C GLU A 44 6.48 -10.71 -3.83
N TYR A 45 7.37 -9.72 -3.83
CA TYR A 45 8.76 -9.93 -4.23
C TYR A 45 9.53 -10.82 -3.26
N THR A 46 9.31 -10.64 -1.95
CA THR A 46 9.89 -11.47 -0.89
C THR A 46 9.08 -11.28 0.39
N GLU A 47 8.96 -12.32 1.21
CA GLU A 47 8.25 -12.27 2.50
C GLU A 47 8.84 -11.22 3.46
N LEU A 48 10.13 -10.89 3.30
CA LEU A 48 10.80 -9.86 4.11
C LEU A 48 10.27 -8.44 3.86
N ASN A 49 9.52 -8.21 2.78
CA ASN A 49 8.94 -6.90 2.47
C ASN A 49 7.66 -6.61 3.26
N SER A 50 6.94 -7.64 3.75
CA SER A 50 5.72 -7.45 4.54
C SER A 50 5.96 -6.62 5.81
N PRO A 51 6.97 -6.92 6.66
CA PRO A 51 7.33 -6.07 7.79
C PRO A 51 7.66 -4.62 7.41
N LEU A 52 8.28 -4.38 6.24
CA LEU A 52 8.62 -3.04 5.78
C LEU A 52 7.38 -2.23 5.40
N LEU A 53 6.38 -2.86 4.79
CA LEU A 53 5.09 -2.21 4.56
C LEU A 53 4.37 -1.90 5.87
N ILE A 54 4.36 -2.83 6.83
CA ILE A 54 3.77 -2.60 8.16
C ILE A 54 4.45 -1.42 8.85
N GLN A 55 5.79 -1.34 8.82
CA GLN A 55 6.54 -0.21 9.35
C GLN A 55 6.17 1.11 8.68
N ALA A 56 6.06 1.11 7.35
CA ALA A 56 5.68 2.29 6.58
C ALA A 56 4.28 2.80 6.97
N VAL A 57 3.30 1.89 7.07
CA VAL A 57 1.93 2.18 7.48
C VAL A 57 1.89 2.78 8.88
N ASN A 58 2.53 2.12 9.85
CA ASN A 58 2.60 2.60 11.23
C ASN A 58 3.25 3.98 11.32
N THR A 59 4.28 4.23 10.52
CA THR A 59 4.97 5.53 10.49
C THR A 59 4.06 6.63 9.93
N VAL A 60 3.39 6.39 8.80
CA VAL A 60 2.52 7.37 8.16
C VAL A 60 1.30 7.66 9.03
N ASP A 61 0.58 6.63 9.47
CA ASP A 61 -0.65 6.82 10.25
C ASP A 61 -0.36 7.30 11.66
N GLY A 62 0.76 6.87 12.26
CA GLY A 62 1.24 7.39 13.53
C GLY A 62 1.52 8.90 13.46
N LYS A 63 2.18 9.38 12.38
CA LYS A 63 2.40 10.82 12.15
C LYS A 63 1.09 11.59 11.91
N ARG A 64 0.09 10.95 11.29
CA ARG A 64 -1.25 11.51 11.07
C ARG A 64 -2.14 11.49 12.32
N GLY A 65 -1.75 10.75 13.37
CA GLY A 65 -2.57 10.58 14.58
C GLY A 65 -3.82 9.73 14.36
N VAL A 66 -3.82 8.85 13.34
CA VAL A 66 -4.92 7.94 13.03
C VAL A 66 -4.52 6.49 13.28
N LYS A 67 -5.49 5.57 13.24
CA LYS A 67 -5.20 4.14 13.39
C LYS A 67 -4.42 3.63 12.18
N PRO A 68 -3.49 2.67 12.35
CA PRO A 68 -2.86 2.02 11.21
C PRO A 68 -3.88 1.47 10.22
N TRP A 69 -3.52 1.52 8.94
CA TRP A 69 -4.32 1.06 7.79
C TRP A 69 -5.49 1.95 7.41
N SER A 70 -5.57 3.18 7.94
CA SER A 70 -6.73 4.06 7.75
C SER A 70 -7.06 4.30 6.28
N TYR A 71 -6.06 4.51 5.40
CA TYR A 71 -6.31 4.67 3.97
C TYR A 71 -6.92 3.42 3.31
N LEU A 72 -6.49 2.22 3.71
CA LEU A 72 -7.04 0.99 3.12
C LEU A 72 -8.45 0.72 3.64
N THR A 73 -8.72 1.00 4.92
CA THR A 73 -10.06 0.84 5.48
C THR A 73 -11.05 1.81 4.85
N GLU A 74 -10.65 3.05 4.58
CA GLU A 74 -11.49 4.03 3.87
C GLU A 74 -11.91 3.53 2.47
N ILE A 75 -10.99 2.90 1.72
CA ILE A 75 -11.32 2.29 0.42
C ILE A 75 -12.37 1.16 0.57
N LEU A 76 -12.27 0.35 1.64
CA LEU A 76 -13.20 -0.75 1.89
C LEU A 76 -14.57 -0.27 2.40
N GLU A 77 -14.63 0.91 3.02
CA GLU A 77 -15.85 1.51 3.56
C GLU A 77 -16.71 2.24 2.50
N GLU A 78 -16.20 2.46 1.29
CA GLU A 78 -16.95 3.13 0.22
C GLU A 78 -18.23 2.36 -0.16
N LYS A 79 -19.35 2.85 0.36
CA LYS A 79 -20.69 2.24 0.24
C LYS A 79 -21.30 2.30 -1.17
N ASN A 80 -20.66 3.01 -2.11
CA ASN A 80 -21.25 3.26 -3.43
C ASN A 80 -20.96 2.18 -4.49
N GLY A 81 -20.25 1.10 -4.15
CA GLY A 81 -20.19 -0.12 -4.96
C GLY A 81 -19.64 0.03 -6.39
N SER A 82 -19.13 1.21 -6.77
CA SER A 82 -18.71 1.51 -8.14
C SER A 82 -17.31 1.01 -8.47
N ASP A 83 -16.52 0.61 -7.48
CA ASP A 83 -15.11 0.31 -7.66
C ASP A 83 -14.66 -1.04 -7.07
N THR A 84 -15.33 -2.10 -7.51
CA THR A 84 -14.97 -3.49 -7.21
C THR A 84 -13.49 -3.79 -7.45
N GLU A 85 -12.85 -3.12 -8.42
CA GLU A 85 -11.42 -3.33 -8.70
C GLU A 85 -10.54 -2.84 -7.54
N LEU A 86 -10.77 -1.62 -7.02
CA LEU A 86 -10.01 -1.12 -5.87
C LEU A 86 -10.26 -1.94 -4.61
N PHE A 87 -11.49 -2.41 -4.41
CA PHE A 87 -11.82 -3.33 -3.32
C PHE A 87 -11.01 -4.63 -3.42
N ILE A 88 -11.00 -5.28 -4.59
CA ILE A 88 -10.25 -6.51 -4.83
C ILE A 88 -8.75 -6.29 -4.61
N LEU A 89 -8.19 -5.21 -5.15
CA LEU A 89 -6.77 -4.89 -4.97
C LEU A 89 -6.42 -4.67 -3.49
N THR A 90 -7.25 -3.95 -2.75
CA THR A 90 -7.05 -3.67 -1.33
C THR A 90 -7.11 -4.96 -0.51
N MET A 91 -8.12 -5.81 -0.74
CA MET A 91 -8.23 -7.11 -0.07
C MET A 91 -7.06 -8.04 -0.42
N ASN A 92 -6.62 -8.05 -1.69
CA ASN A 92 -5.47 -8.84 -2.11
C ASN A 92 -4.19 -8.40 -1.40
N LEU A 93 -3.95 -7.09 -1.28
CA LEU A 93 -2.80 -6.56 -0.54
C LEU A 93 -2.85 -6.99 0.93
N ILE A 94 -3.98 -6.79 1.61
CA ILE A 94 -4.15 -7.15 3.02
C ILE A 94 -3.86 -8.64 3.25
N ASN A 95 -4.40 -9.53 2.40
CA ASN A 95 -4.20 -10.98 2.54
C ASN A 95 -2.76 -11.43 2.30
N LYS A 96 -1.93 -10.61 1.64
CA LYS A 96 -0.52 -10.92 1.36
C LYS A 96 0.43 -10.41 2.42
N VAL A 97 0.02 -9.39 3.17
CA VAL A 97 0.77 -8.90 4.34
C VAL A 97 0.57 -9.92 5.47
N SER A 98 1.46 -10.92 5.51
CA SER A 98 1.58 -11.94 6.55
C SER A 98 2.70 -11.60 7.51
#